data_AF-A0A2Z7BDL7-F1
#
_entry.id   AF-A0A2Z7BDL7-F1
#
_cell.length_a   1.000
_cell.length_b   1.000
_cell.length_c   1.000
_cell.angle_alpha   90.00
_cell.angle_beta   90.00
_cell.angle_gamma   90.00
#
_symmetry.space_group_name_H-M   'P 1'
#
loop_
_entity.id
_entity.type
_entity.pdbx_description
1 polymer ?
#
loop_
_entity_poly.entity_id
_entity_poly.type
_entity_poly.pdbx_seq_one_letter_code
_entity_poly.pdbx_strand_id
1 'polypeptide(L)'
;MGGARLCELLGELGYEGHHLLDSDSFEWPFQYEDVRPVLEWLCSNLRLSNVLSPSELSQYEQFLQEGKLLEGEDLDLAYDSISAFSARRDNQEAVFGTEEGLKEIR
;
A
#
# COMPACT_ATOMS: atom_id res chain seq x y z
N MET A 1 -9.98 -6.31 -17.50
CA MET A 1 -9.70 -4.86 -17.50
C MET A 1 -8.57 -4.56 -18.49
N GLY A 2 -8.27 -3.31 -18.83
CA GLY A 2 -7.28 -2.94 -19.88
C GLY A 2 -6.34 -1.80 -19.48
N GLY A 3 -5.48 -1.39 -20.42
CA GLY A 3 -4.46 -0.35 -20.30
C GLY A 3 -5.01 1.02 -19.93
N ALA A 4 -6.21 1.39 -20.41
CA ALA A 4 -6.87 2.63 -20.01
C ALA A 4 -7.07 2.73 -18.48
N ARG A 5 -7.49 1.63 -17.84
CA ARG A 5 -7.69 1.59 -16.39
C ARG A 5 -6.38 1.74 -15.62
N LEU A 6 -5.30 1.20 -16.16
CA LEU A 6 -3.97 1.34 -15.57
C LEU A 6 -3.49 2.80 -15.64
N CYS A 7 -3.68 3.49 -16.78
CA CYS A 7 -3.34 4.90 -16.90
C CYS A 7 -4.15 5.78 -15.94
N GLU A 8 -5.45 5.54 -15.81
CA GLU A 8 -6.30 6.21 -14.82
C GLU A 8 -5.79 6.01 -13.39
N LEU A 9 -5.51 4.75 -13.02
CA LEU A 9 -4.97 4.40 -11.70
C LEU A 9 -3.66 5.15 -11.43
N LEU A 10 -2.74 5.19 -12.38
CA LEU A 10 -1.47 5.91 -12.22
C LEU A 10 -1.70 7.42 -11.99
N GLY A 11 -2.68 8.01 -12.68
CA GLY A 11 -3.10 9.39 -12.42
C GLY A 11 -3.67 9.57 -11.02
N GLU A 12 -4.56 8.67 -10.58
CA GLU A 12 -5.12 8.65 -9.22
C GLU A 12 -4.02 8.53 -8.17
N LEU A 13 -2.97 7.74 -8.42
CA LEU A 13 -1.82 7.55 -7.52
C LEU A 13 -0.82 8.72 -7.52
N GLY A 14 -1.04 9.75 -8.35
CA GLY A 14 -0.21 10.95 -8.39
C GLY A 14 0.99 10.87 -9.34
N TYR A 15 1.01 9.93 -10.29
CA TYR A 15 2.06 9.89 -11.31
C TYR A 15 1.95 11.10 -12.26
N GLU A 16 2.92 12.02 -12.18
CA GLU A 16 2.89 13.29 -12.92
C GLU A 16 2.82 13.10 -14.45
N GLY A 17 3.39 12.03 -14.97
CA GLY A 17 3.42 11.70 -16.40
C GLY A 17 2.19 10.97 -16.94
N HIS A 18 1.13 10.74 -16.15
CA HIS A 18 0.00 9.90 -16.56
C HIS A 18 -0.72 10.40 -17.83
N HIS A 19 -0.72 11.72 -18.05
CA HIS A 19 -1.32 12.36 -19.21
C HIS A 19 -0.56 12.11 -20.54
N LEU A 20 0.70 11.66 -20.46
CA LEU A 20 1.52 11.29 -21.61
C LEU A 20 1.41 9.80 -21.94
N LEU A 21 0.75 9.02 -21.08
CA LEU A 21 0.60 7.58 -21.28
C LEU A 21 -0.47 7.34 -22.33
N ASP A 22 -0.09 6.59 -23.36
CA ASP A 22 -1.03 6.09 -24.36
C ASP A 22 -1.66 4.80 -23.86
N SER A 23 -2.99 4.79 -23.67
CA SER A 23 -3.72 3.63 -23.17
C SER A 23 -3.55 2.41 -24.08
N ASP A 24 -3.49 2.62 -25.40
CA ASP A 24 -3.45 1.55 -26.39
C ASP A 24 -2.10 0.81 -26.35
N SER A 25 -1.01 1.55 -26.08
CA SER A 25 0.31 0.99 -25.80
C SER A 25 0.37 0.09 -24.55
N PHE A 26 -0.62 0.17 -23.66
CA PHE A 26 -0.75 -0.68 -22.47
C PHE A 26 -1.82 -1.76 -22.61
N GLU A 27 -2.41 -1.98 -23.79
CA GLU A 27 -3.40 -3.06 -23.98
C GLU A 27 -2.73 -4.43 -24.12
N TRP A 28 -1.57 -4.52 -24.79
CA TRP A 28 -0.88 -5.79 -25.04
C TRP A 28 -0.50 -6.57 -23.76
N PRO A 29 -0.03 -5.96 -22.64
CA PRO A 29 0.28 -6.68 -21.41
C PRO A 29 -0.92 -7.40 -20.79
N PHE A 30 -2.14 -6.88 -20.97
CA PHE A 30 -3.37 -7.51 -20.46
C PHE A 30 -3.81 -8.72 -21.29
N GLN A 31 -3.18 -8.94 -22.46
CA GLN A 31 -3.46 -10.09 -23.32
C GLN A 31 -2.63 -11.32 -22.96
N TYR A 32 -1.54 -11.17 -22.19
CA TYR A 32 -0.74 -12.31 -21.73
C TYR A 32 -1.38 -12.96 -20.51
N GLU A 33 -1.66 -14.26 -20.59
CA GLU A 33 -2.33 -15.00 -19.52
C GLU A 33 -1.54 -14.99 -18.20
N ASP A 34 -0.20 -14.97 -18.27
CA ASP A 34 0.65 -14.98 -17.08
C ASP A 34 0.70 -13.62 -16.36
N VAL A 35 0.59 -12.53 -17.12
CA VAL A 35 0.78 -11.16 -16.60
C VAL A 35 -0.56 -10.51 -16.24
N ARG A 36 -1.63 -10.87 -16.96
CA ARG A 36 -2.97 -10.32 -16.77
C ARG A 36 -3.46 -10.38 -15.31
N PRO A 37 -3.35 -11.49 -14.56
CA PRO A 37 -3.84 -11.55 -13.18
C PRO A 37 -3.17 -10.52 -12.27
N VAL A 38 -1.87 -10.28 -12.45
CA VAL A 38 -1.11 -9.30 -11.66
C VAL A 38 -1.55 -7.88 -12.01
N LEU A 39 -1.73 -7.57 -13.29
CA LEU A 39 -2.20 -6.25 -13.72
C LEU A 39 -3.63 -5.97 -13.26
N GLU A 40 -4.51 -6.96 -13.32
CA GLU A 40 -5.88 -6.83 -12.81
C GLU A 40 -5.91 -6.65 -11.29
N TRP A 41 -5.03 -7.36 -10.57
CA TRP A 41 -4.86 -7.17 -9.13
C TRP A 41 -4.38 -5.75 -8.81
N LEU A 42 -3.37 -5.23 -9.52
CA LEU A 42 -2.86 -3.86 -9.34
C LEU A 42 -3.98 -2.83 -9.53
N CYS A 43 -4.73 -2.93 -10.64
CA CYS A 43 -5.84 -2.03 -10.95
C CYS A 43 -7.01 -2.09 -9.95
N SER A 44 -7.14 -3.18 -9.19
CA SER A 44 -8.24 -3.38 -8.24
C SER A 44 -7.85 -3.06 -6.79
N ASN A 45 -6.56 -3.15 -6.45
CA ASN A 45 -6.12 -3.12 -5.06
C ASN A 45 -5.22 -1.93 -4.70
N LEU A 46 -4.52 -1.34 -5.67
CA LEU A 46 -3.72 -0.16 -5.39
C LEU A 46 -4.63 1.04 -5.10
N ARG A 47 -4.28 1.77 -4.04
CA ARG A 47 -4.94 2.99 -3.59
C ARG A 47 -3.89 4.04 -3.26
N LEU A 48 -4.32 5.30 -3.17
CA LEU A 48 -3.47 6.40 -2.72
C LEU A 48 -2.80 6.14 -1.37
N SER A 49 -3.46 5.43 -0.46
CA SER A 49 -2.90 5.03 0.84
C SER A 49 -1.72 4.04 0.74
N ASN A 50 -1.48 3.45 -0.43
CA ASN A 50 -0.31 2.61 -0.69
C ASN A 50 0.89 3.41 -1.22
N VAL A 51 0.72 4.72 -1.47
CA VAL A 51 1.77 5.60 -1.98
C VAL A 51 2.26 6.48 -0.83
N LEU A 52 3.57 6.47 -0.59
CA LEU A 52 4.18 7.33 0.41
C LEU A 52 4.08 8.79 -0.02
N SER A 53 3.60 9.65 0.87
CA SER A 53 3.69 11.09 0.71
C SER A 53 5.15 11.56 0.77
N PRO A 54 5.47 12.75 0.22
CA PRO A 54 6.82 13.31 0.31
C PRO A 54 7.32 13.47 1.75
N SER A 55 6.41 13.78 2.69
CA SER A 55 6.71 13.87 4.12
C SER A 55 7.06 12.51 4.74
N GLU A 56 6.30 11.45 4.41
CA GLU A 56 6.57 10.10 4.90
C GLU A 56 7.88 9.57 4.34
N LEU A 57 8.16 9.85 3.06
CA LEU A 57 9.43 9.50 2.43
C LEU A 57 10.62 10.19 3.12
N SER A 58 10.49 11.49 3.42
CA SER A 58 11.52 12.26 4.11
C SER A 58 11.78 11.72 5.53
N GLN A 59 10.73 11.33 6.25
CA GLN A 59 10.85 10.72 7.58
C GLN A 59 11.53 9.35 7.51
N TYR A 60 11.15 8.53 6.53
CA TYR A 60 11.80 7.25 6.27
C TYR A 60 13.31 7.41 6.00
N GLU A 61 13.68 8.35 5.11
CA GLU A 61 15.08 8.65 4.81
C GLU A 61 15.85 9.15 6.05
N GLN A 62 15.20 9.94 6.91
CA GLN A 62 15.80 10.35 8.18
C GLN A 62 16.06 9.15 9.11
N PHE A 63 15.10 8.22 9.26
CA PHE A 63 15.31 7.02 10.07
C PHE A 63 16.41 6.13 9.53
N LEU A 64 16.53 6.03 8.21
CA LEU A 64 17.61 5.32 7.55
C LEU A 64 18.97 5.95 7.90
N GLN A 65 19.10 7.28 7.80
CA GLN A 65 20.34 8.00 8.11
C GLN A 65 20.72 7.91 9.59
N GLU A 66 19.74 7.91 10.49
CA GLU A 66 19.96 7.80 11.94
C GLU A 66 20.25 6.36 12.40
N GLY A 67 20.14 5.36 11.49
CA GLY A 67 20.29 3.94 11.84
C GLY A 67 19.19 3.45 12.78
N LYS A 68 18.00 4.07 12.71
CA LYS A 68 16.84 3.76 13.55
C LYS A 68 15.74 3.01 12.82
N LEU A 69 15.98 2.62 11.57
CA LEU A 69 15.05 1.82 10.81
C LEU A 69 14.95 0.42 11.43
N LEU A 70 13.75 0.02 11.83
CA LEU A 70 13.47 -1.34 12.30
C LEU A 70 13.20 -2.23 11.09
N GLU A 71 14.02 -3.25 10.89
CA GLU A 71 13.89 -4.22 9.81
C GLU A 71 14.31 -5.61 10.28
N GLY A 72 13.77 -6.65 9.64
CA GLY A 72 14.11 -8.05 9.95
C GLY A 72 13.85 -8.42 11.42
N GLU A 73 14.85 -9.05 12.05
CA GLU A 73 14.77 -9.54 13.44
C GLU A 73 14.49 -8.41 14.44
N ASP A 74 15.02 -7.21 14.23
CA ASP A 74 14.77 -6.07 15.13
C ASP A 74 13.29 -5.64 15.09
N LEU A 75 12.64 -5.78 13.94
CA LEU A 75 11.20 -5.52 13.80
C LEU A 75 10.37 -6.62 14.47
N ASP A 76 10.75 -7.89 14.28
CA ASP A 76 10.08 -9.03 14.91
C ASP A 76 10.17 -8.94 16.44
N LEU A 77 11.34 -8.62 16.97
CA LEU A 77 11.57 -8.40 18.40
C LEU A 77 10.76 -7.21 18.95
N ALA A 78 10.71 -6.11 18.20
CA ALA A 78 9.88 -4.97 18.58
C ALA A 78 8.39 -5.36 18.63
N TYR A 79 7.90 -6.10 17.64
CA TYR A 79 6.52 -6.59 17.59
C TYR A 79 6.19 -7.49 18.79
N ASP A 80 7.07 -8.45 19.09
CA ASP A 80 6.89 -9.38 20.22
C ASP A 80 6.99 -8.70 21.60
N SER A 81 7.77 -7.60 21.68
CA SER A 81 7.91 -6.83 22.92
C SER A 81 6.66 -5.99 23.26
N ILE A 82 5.83 -5.69 22.27
CA ILE A 82 4.59 -4.92 22.47
C ILE A 82 3.54 -5.83 23.10
N SER A 83 3.33 -5.67 24.40
CA SER A 83 2.36 -6.44 25.19
C SER A 83 0.91 -6.34 24.67
N ALA A 84 0.60 -5.36 23.82
CA ALA A 84 -0.70 -5.19 23.20
C ALA A 84 -1.02 -6.21 22.09
N PHE A 85 0.00 -6.82 21.48
CA PHE A 85 -0.15 -7.91 20.50
C PHE A 85 0.00 -9.30 21.14
N SER A 86 0.29 -9.37 22.44
CA SER A 86 0.22 -10.63 23.17
C SER A 86 -1.19 -11.20 23.05
N ALA A 87 -1.31 -12.51 22.78
CA ALA A 87 -2.58 -13.21 22.50
C ALA A 87 -3.61 -13.20 23.66
N ARG A 88 -3.41 -12.36 24.68
CA ARG A 88 -4.39 -12.09 25.74
C ARG A 88 -5.45 -11.13 25.20
N ARG A 89 -6.67 -11.66 25.06
CA ARG A 89 -7.86 -11.03 24.46
C ARG A 89 -8.23 -9.63 25.00
N ASP A 90 -7.74 -9.23 26.17
CA ASP A 90 -8.09 -7.92 26.77
C ASP A 90 -7.29 -6.73 26.22
N ASN A 91 -6.18 -6.96 25.52
CA ASN A 91 -5.24 -5.89 25.14
C ASN A 91 -5.42 -5.36 23.70
N GLN A 92 -6.17 -6.06 22.85
CA GLN A 92 -6.39 -5.68 21.46
C GLN A 92 -7.28 -4.42 21.31
N GLU A 93 -8.06 -4.09 22.33
CA GLU A 93 -8.97 -2.93 22.32
C GLU A 93 -8.25 -1.60 22.62
N ALA A 94 -7.04 -1.64 23.17
CA ALA A 94 -6.28 -0.45 23.58
C ALA A 94 -5.35 0.12 22.48
N VAL A 95 -5.01 -0.68 21.46
CA VAL A 95 -4.10 -0.26 20.37
C VAL A 95 -4.85 0.19 19.12
N PHE A 96 -5.97 -0.44 18.80
CA PHE A 96 -6.90 0.08 17.81
C PHE A 96 -7.81 1.10 18.48
N GLY A 97 -7.27 2.29 18.78
CA GLY A 97 -8.08 3.42 19.17
C GLY A 97 -9.10 3.71 18.07
N THR A 98 -10.34 3.27 18.27
CA THR A 98 -11.54 3.67 17.52
C THR A 98 -11.34 3.81 16.01
N GLU A 99 -10.74 2.82 15.33
CA GLU A 99 -11.03 2.68 13.91
C GLU A 99 -12.46 2.14 13.82
N GLU A 100 -13.41 3.05 13.59
CA GLU A 100 -14.80 2.74 13.25
C GLU A 100 -14.80 1.61 12.22
N GLY A 101 -15.16 0.41 12.67
CA GLY A 101 -15.43 -0.69 11.76
C GLY A 101 -16.46 -0.20 10.75
N LEU A 102 -16.11 -0.26 9.47
CA LEU A 102 -17.03 -0.13 8.34
C LEU A 102 -18.11 -1.21 8.49
N LYS A 103 -19.10 -0.93 9.33
CA LYS A 103 -20.38 -1.63 9.42
C LYS A 103 -21.43 -0.66 8.90
N GLU A 104 -22.31 -1.21 8.09
CA GLU A 104 -23.46 -0.58 7.44
C GLU A 104 -23.20 0.07 6.07
N ILE A 105 -22.95 -0.79 5.08
CA ILE A 105 -23.60 -0.61 3.77
C ILE A 105 -24.82 -1.54 3.80
N ARG A 106 -26.01 -0.94 3.84
CA ARG A 106 -27.32 -1.60 3.87
C ARG A 106 -27.79 -1.93 2.46
#